data_AF-A0A352GIX6-F1
#
_entry.id   AF-A0A352GIX6-F1
#
_cell.length_a   1.000
_cell.length_b   1.000
_cell.length_c   1.000
_cell.angle_alpha   90.00
_cell.angle_beta   90.00
_cell.angle_gamma   90.00
#
_symmetry.space_group_name_H-M   'P 1'
#
loop_
_entity.id
_entity.type
_entity.pdbx_description
1 polymer ?
#
loop_
_entity_poly.entity_id
_entity_poly.type
_entity_poly.pdbx_seq_one_letter_code
_entity_poly.pdbx_strand_id
1 'polypeptide(L)'
;KTGMEMGSWFGLLAPAGTPKEAVDKLFAAMQSAKTSAKVLERLKGIGSEIEISDSPEQFGAYMQDQLKWWAGVLDNPVFKKKK
;
A
#
# COMPACT_ATOMS: atom_id res chain seq x y z
N LYS A 1 -15.32 0.30 -11.88
CA LYS A 1 -14.96 1.38 -10.93
C LYS A 1 -14.55 2.61 -11.74
N THR A 2 -15.48 3.53 -12.02
CA THR A 2 -15.29 4.77 -12.80
C THR A 2 -15.18 5.95 -11.84
N GLY A 3 -14.04 6.03 -11.17
CA GLY A 3 -13.64 7.13 -10.30
C GLY A 3 -12.15 6.98 -10.09
N MET A 4 -11.36 7.98 -10.48
CA MET A 4 -9.93 8.01 -10.19
C MET A 4 -9.77 8.21 -8.68
N GLU A 5 -9.76 7.10 -7.93
CA GLU A 5 -9.28 7.07 -6.55
C GLU A 5 -7.75 7.25 -6.59
N MET A 6 -7.28 8.48 -6.83
CA MET A 6 -5.88 8.85 -6.66
C MET A 6 -5.59 9.04 -5.17
N GLY A 7 -5.75 7.97 -4.39
CA GLY A 7 -5.26 7.89 -3.03
C GLY A 7 -3.77 7.54 -3.05
N SER A 8 -2.95 8.29 -2.32
CA SER A 8 -1.59 7.85 -2.03
C SER A 8 -1.65 6.76 -0.96
N TRP A 9 -0.99 5.62 -1.20
CA TRP A 9 -0.92 4.52 -0.25
C TRP A 9 0.51 4.32 0.26
N PHE A 10 0.62 3.75 1.46
CA PHE A 10 1.88 3.39 2.08
C PHE A 10 1.98 1.87 2.28
N GLY A 11 3.19 1.33 2.20
CA GLY A 11 3.44 -0.11 2.21
C GLY A 11 4.59 -0.55 3.12
N LEU A 12 4.32 -1.58 3.93
CA LEU A 12 5.25 -2.45 4.66
C LEU A 12 6.01 -3.43 3.75
N LEU A 13 7.31 -3.26 3.44
CA LEU A 13 8.08 -4.28 2.69
C LEU A 13 9.23 -4.87 3.50
N ALA A 14 9.47 -6.18 3.30
CA ALA A 14 10.61 -6.92 3.83
C ALA A 14 11.41 -7.58 2.69
N PRO A 15 12.70 -7.92 2.89
CA PRO A 15 13.52 -8.56 1.86
C PRO A 15 12.94 -9.88 1.36
N ALA A 16 13.26 -10.23 0.11
CA ALA A 16 12.92 -11.53 -0.45
C ALA A 16 13.53 -12.66 0.39
N GLY A 17 12.74 -13.70 0.67
CA GLY A 17 13.15 -14.81 1.53
C GLY A 17 12.99 -14.56 3.03
N THR A 18 12.41 -13.43 3.45
CA THR A 18 12.05 -13.23 4.86
C THR A 18 11.12 -14.35 5.33
N PRO A 19 11.43 -15.03 6.46
CA PRO A 19 10.59 -16.11 6.97
C PRO A 19 9.16 -15.66 7.24
N LYS A 20 8.18 -16.53 6.94
CA LYS A 20 6.75 -16.23 7.12
C LYS A 20 6.42 -15.76 8.53
N GLU A 21 7.00 -16.38 9.56
CA GLU A 21 6.78 -15.96 10.96
C GLU A 21 7.19 -14.51 11.25
N ALA A 22 8.26 -14.01 10.62
CA ALA A 22 8.68 -12.63 10.78
C ALA A 22 7.70 -11.67 10.08
N VAL A 23 7.21 -12.05 8.90
CA VAL A 23 6.18 -11.29 8.17
C VAL A 23 4.87 -11.25 8.97
N ASP A 24 4.44 -12.37 9.51
CA ASP A 24 3.21 -12.48 10.31
C ASP A 24 3.31 -11.63 11.59
N LYS A 25 4.48 -11.60 12.25
CA LYS A 25 4.74 -10.74 13.41
C LYS A 25 4.66 -9.24 13.05
N LEU A 26 5.27 -8.84 11.93
CA LEU A 26 5.19 -7.45 11.46
C LEU A 26 3.75 -7.07 11.14
N PHE A 27 3.00 -7.95 10.49
CA PHE A 27 1.59 -7.74 10.19
C PHE A 27 0.74 -7.59 11.45
N ALA A 28 0.95 -8.45 12.46
CA ALA A 28 0.27 -8.34 13.74
C ALA A 28 0.57 -7.01 14.47
N ALA A 29 1.81 -6.54 14.39
CA ALA A 29 2.20 -5.23 14.94
C ALA A 29 1.50 -4.08 14.20
N MET A 30 1.41 -4.14 12.87
CA MET A 30 0.67 -3.15 12.07
C MET A 30 -0.82 -3.16 12.43
N GLN A 31 -1.44 -4.33 12.56
CA GLN A 31 -2.82 -4.45 13.01
C GLN A 31 -3.05 -3.87 14.41
N SER A 32 -2.06 -3.98 15.30
CA SER A 32 -2.13 -3.36 16.63
C SER A 32 -1.95 -1.84 16.57
N ALA A 33 -1.17 -1.35 15.60
CA ALA A 33 -0.97 0.09 15.40
C ALA A 33 -2.25 0.81 14.96
N LYS A 34 -3.17 0.12 14.25
CA LYS A 34 -4.45 0.69 13.81
C LYS A 34 -5.35 1.15 14.96
N THR A 35 -5.20 0.56 16.15
CA THR A 35 -5.95 0.91 17.35
C THR A 35 -5.20 1.88 18.27
N SER A 36 -3.96 2.24 17.94
CA SER A 36 -3.18 3.18 18.74
C SER A 36 -3.64 4.61 18.47
N ALA A 37 -4.24 5.26 19.48
CA ALA A 37 -4.70 6.64 19.39
C ALA A 37 -3.60 7.58 18.91
N LYS A 38 -2.37 7.41 19.43
CA LYS A 38 -1.21 8.22 19.02
C LYS A 38 -0.87 8.06 17.54
N VAL A 39 -0.99 6.85 17.00
CA VAL A 39 -0.73 6.57 15.58
C VAL A 39 -1.82 7.18 14.71
N LEU A 40 -3.08 6.99 15.11
CA LEU A 40 -4.24 7.58 14.44
C LEU A 40 -4.19 9.11 14.41
N GLU A 41 -3.85 9.77 15.51
CA GLU A 41 -3.74 11.22 15.57
C GLU A 41 -2.67 11.76 14.62
N ARG A 42 -1.51 11.09 14.54
CA ARG A 42 -0.43 11.48 13.62
C ARG A 42 -0.84 11.29 12.16
N LEU A 43 -1.53 10.20 11.85
CA LEU A 43 -1.97 9.90 10.49
C LEU A 43 -3.11 10.82 10.04
N LYS A 44 -4.05 11.14 10.93
CA LYS A 44 -5.04 12.20 10.71
C LYS A 44 -4.40 13.56 10.46
N GLY A 45 -3.32 13.88 11.18
CA GLY A 45 -2.57 15.12 11.00
C GLY A 45 -1.94 15.30 9.61
N ILE A 46 -1.72 14.20 8.86
CA ILE A 46 -1.21 14.23 7.48
C ILE A 46 -2.31 13.92 6.44
N GLY A 47 -3.59 13.94 6.84
CA GLY A 47 -4.71 13.67 5.94
C GLY A 47 -4.76 12.24 5.42
N SER A 48 -4.12 11.28 6.10
CA SER A 48 -4.13 9.87 5.71
C SER A 48 -5.21 9.11 6.46
N GLU A 49 -6.06 8.41 5.71
CA GLU A 49 -7.00 7.43 6.25
C GLU A 49 -6.28 6.08 6.38
N ILE A 50 -6.39 5.44 7.54
CA ILE A 50 -5.74 4.15 7.77
C ILE A 50 -6.67 3.05 7.29
N GLU A 51 -6.33 2.44 6.17
CA GLU A 51 -6.84 1.15 5.79
C GLU A 51 -5.67 0.16 5.77
N ILE A 52 -5.67 -0.79 6.71
CA ILE A 52 -4.70 -1.89 6.72
C ILE A 52 -5.35 -3.06 6.01
N SER A 53 -4.63 -3.67 5.07
CA SER A 53 -5.04 -4.91 4.41
C SER A 53 -5.40 -6.00 5.42
N ASP A 54 -6.34 -6.87 5.08
CA ASP A 54 -6.73 -8.03 5.87
C ASP A 54 -5.62 -9.08 5.99
N SER A 55 -4.65 -9.13 5.06
CA SER A 55 -3.50 -10.04 5.10
C SER A 55 -2.27 -9.52 4.33
N PRO A 56 -1.05 -10.00 4.65
CA PRO A 56 0.15 -9.74 3.84
C PRO A 56 -0.01 -10.14 2.38
N GLU A 57 -0.68 -11.27 2.11
CA GLU A 57 -0.95 -11.79 0.78
C GLU A 57 -1.87 -10.86 -0.03
N GLN A 58 -2.92 -10.31 0.61
CA GLN A 58 -3.82 -9.36 -0.04
C GLN A 58 -3.11 -8.05 -0.38
N PHE A 59 -2.25 -7.54 0.52
CA PHE A 59 -1.41 -6.39 0.22
C PHE A 59 -0.46 -6.65 -0.95
N GLY A 60 0.16 -7.84 -0.98
CA GLY A 60 0.99 -8.28 -2.10
C GLY A 60 0.24 -8.29 -3.42
N ALA A 61 -1.00 -8.79 -3.44
CA ALA A 61 -1.85 -8.78 -4.63
C ALA A 61 -2.21 -7.35 -5.07
N TYR A 62 -2.58 -6.47 -4.13
CA TYR A 62 -2.86 -5.07 -4.42
C TYR A 62 -1.65 -4.37 -5.06
N MET A 63 -0.45 -4.57 -4.50
CA MET A 63 0.78 -3.99 -5.05
C MET A 63 1.06 -4.48 -6.49
N GLN A 64 0.85 -5.76 -6.78
CA GLN A 64 0.99 -6.30 -8.13
C GLN A 64 0.00 -5.66 -9.12
N ASP A 65 -1.23 -5.42 -8.69
CA ASP A 65 -2.24 -4.77 -9.54
C ASP A 65 -1.96 -3.28 -9.75
N GLN A 66 -1.46 -2.58 -8.72
CA GLN A 66 -0.97 -1.21 -8.86
C GLN A 66 0.18 -1.13 -9.86
N LEU A 67 1.15 -2.04 -9.78
CA LEU A 67 2.27 -2.08 -10.73
C LEU A 67 1.80 -2.30 -12.17
N LYS A 68 0.87 -3.24 -12.40
CA LYS A 68 0.29 -3.47 -13.73
C LYS A 68 -0.46 -2.23 -14.24
N TRP A 69 -1.24 -1.58 -13.38
CA TRP A 69 -1.98 -0.39 -13.74
C TRP A 69 -1.04 0.76 -14.14
N TRP A 70 -0.04 1.04 -13.30
CA TRP A 70 0.96 2.07 -13.59
C TRP A 70 1.79 1.76 -14.83
N ALA A 71 2.14 0.50 -15.07
CA ALA A 71 2.79 0.10 -16.33
C ALA A 71 1.91 0.44 -17.54
N GLY A 72 0.59 0.18 -17.47
CA GLY A 72 -0.37 0.58 -18.50
C GLY A 72 -0.51 2.10 -18.66
N VAL A 73 -0.47 2.85 -17.55
CA VAL A 73 -0.46 4.32 -17.57
C VAL A 73 0.80 4.83 -18.29
N LEU A 74 1.97 4.29 -17.97
CA LEU A 74 3.23 4.67 -18.63
C LEU A 74 3.26 4.26 -20.11
N ASP A 75 2.56 3.18 -20.47
CA ASP A 75 2.46 2.74 -21.86
C ASP A 75 1.59 3.69 -22.73
N ASN A 76 0.69 4.46 -22.09
CA ASN A 76 -0.22 5.34 -22.79
C ASN A 76 0.54 6.43 -23.58
N PRO A 77 0.24 6.60 -24.87
CA PRO A 77 0.94 7.53 -25.76
C PRO A 77 0.88 9.00 -25.31
N VAL A 78 -0.09 9.37 -24.47
CA VAL A 78 -0.20 10.70 -23.85
C VAL A 78 0.99 11.00 -22.94
N PHE A 79 1.50 10.00 -22.20
CA PHE A 79 2.65 10.15 -21.30
C PHE A 79 4.00 9.87 -21.98
N LYS A 80 4.00 9.23 -23.16
CA LYS A 80 5.24 8.92 -23.93
C LYS A 80 5.82 10.12 -24.70
N LYS A 81 5.18 11.29 -24.71
CA LYS A 81 5.67 12.49 -25.45
C LYS A 81 6.33 13.53 -24.54
N LYS A 82 7.67 13.53 -24.53
CA LYS A 82 8.57 14.67 -24.84
C LYS A 82 10.04 14.24 -24.58
N LYS A 83 10.69 13.73 -25.61
CA LYS A 83 12.09 14.08 -25.91
C LYS A 83 12.05 14.89 -27.20
#